data_AF-A0A942QTT7-F1
#
_entry.id   AF-A0A942QTT7-F1
#
_cell.length_a   1.000
_cell.length_b   1.000
_cell.length_c   1.000
_cell.angle_alpha   90.00
_cell.angle_beta   90.00
_cell.angle_gamma   90.00
#
_symmetry.space_group_name_H-M   'P 1'
#
loop_
_entity.id
_entity.type
_entity.pdbx_description
1 polymer ?
#
loop_
_entity_poly.entity_id
_entity_poly.type
_entity_poly.pdbx_seq_one_letter_code
_entity_poly.pdbx_strand_id
1 'polypeptide(L)'
;MPPTDERVVEGFLRDKAFLVFSPSSYNALGLGTTQLYNRTLVYNHKRHGVFRLGNRQFDFRVKPRFPKKLSPEFLFVDMLNNLDELAEDRDAVLVQAHSKMPTFDQPRLRKAVASFANMATRKLLRQWTGA
;
A
#
# COMPACT_ATOMS: atom_id res chain seq x y z
N MET A 1 -8.84 3.22 27.43
CA MET A 1 -8.01 2.72 26.32
C MET A 1 -7.60 3.90 25.46
N PRO A 2 -6.35 3.94 24.93
CA PRO A 2 -5.96 4.97 23.98
C PRO A 2 -6.80 4.87 22.68
N PRO A 3 -6.98 5.99 21.95
CA PRO A 3 -7.73 5.98 20.69
C PRO A 3 -7.00 5.17 19.61
N THR A 4 -7.76 4.52 18.73
CA THR A 4 -7.20 3.79 17.58
C THR A 4 -6.48 4.75 16.62
N ASP A 5 -5.65 4.20 15.73
CA ASP A 5 -4.97 4.99 14.70
C ASP A 5 -5.98 5.78 13.85
N GLU A 6 -7.08 5.14 13.45
CA GLU A 6 -8.14 5.76 12.64
C GLU A 6 -8.80 6.93 13.34
N ARG A 7 -9.10 6.82 14.63
CA ARG A 7 -9.75 7.90 15.40
C ARG A 7 -8.86 9.14 15.51
N VAL A 8 -7.56 8.95 15.69
CA VAL A 8 -6.59 10.05 15.77
C VAL A 8 -6.39 10.70 14.39
N VAL A 9 -6.26 9.90 13.35
CA VAL A 9 -6.15 10.39 11.96
C VAL A 9 -7.41 11.14 11.54
N GLU A 10 -8.60 10.63 11.88
CA GLU A 10 -9.88 11.30 11.58
C GLU A 10 -9.98 12.67 12.24
N GLY A 11 -9.61 12.79 13.52
CA GLY A 11 -9.57 14.07 14.22
C GLY A 11 -8.59 15.06 13.61
N PHE A 12 -7.41 14.58 13.19
CA PHE A 12 -6.38 15.40 12.56
C PHE A 12 -6.79 15.89 11.16
N LEU A 13 -7.33 15.00 10.31
CA LEU A 13 -7.78 15.36 8.95
C LEU A 13 -9.13 16.06 8.92
N ARG A 14 -9.92 15.95 10.00
CA ARG A 14 -11.35 16.29 10.04
C ARG A 14 -12.07 15.68 8.83
N ASP A 15 -11.84 14.38 8.62
CA ASP A 15 -12.31 13.62 7.47
C ASP A 15 -12.42 12.13 7.81
N LYS A 16 -13.25 11.41 7.07
CA LYS A 16 -13.38 9.94 7.12
C LYS A 16 -12.84 9.27 5.84
N ALA A 17 -12.54 10.04 4.79
CA ALA A 17 -11.97 9.56 3.54
C ALA A 17 -10.44 9.43 3.67
N PHE A 18 -9.99 8.37 4.33
CA PHE A 18 -8.58 8.00 4.43
C PHE A 18 -8.42 6.48 4.57
N LEU A 19 -7.21 5.98 4.35
CA LEU A 19 -6.83 4.59 4.57
C LEU A 19 -5.57 4.56 5.43
N VAL A 20 -5.62 3.85 6.56
CA VAL A 20 -4.51 3.68 7.50
C VAL A 20 -4.03 2.23 7.46
N PHE A 21 -2.72 2.02 7.29
CA PHE A 21 -2.12 0.69 7.35
C PHE A 21 -0.59 0.77 7.55
N SER A 22 0.02 -0.34 7.95
CA SER A 22 1.49 -0.47 8.01
C SER A 22 1.98 -1.15 6.73
N PRO A 23 3.17 -0.81 6.20
CA PRO A 23 3.80 -1.59 5.14
C PRO A 23 4.02 -3.07 5.52
N SER A 24 4.08 -3.40 6.81
CA SER A 24 4.11 -4.79 7.28
C SER A 24 2.89 -5.60 6.82
N SER A 25 1.79 -4.95 6.43
CA SER A 25 0.63 -5.62 5.82
C SER A 25 0.96 -6.34 4.51
N TYR A 26 2.06 -5.98 3.82
CA TYR A 26 2.53 -6.71 2.64
C TYR A 26 2.94 -8.16 2.96
N ASN A 27 3.29 -8.47 4.21
CA ASN A 27 3.65 -9.83 4.63
C ASN A 27 2.50 -10.82 4.43
N ALA A 28 1.25 -10.35 4.48
CA ALA A 28 0.07 -11.16 4.16
C ALA A 28 0.04 -11.64 2.70
N LEU A 29 0.80 -10.99 1.81
CA LEU A 29 0.96 -11.43 0.42
C LEU A 29 1.88 -12.64 0.31
N GLY A 30 2.65 -13.00 1.34
CA GLY A 30 3.56 -14.17 1.32
C GLY A 30 4.55 -14.12 0.16
N LEU A 31 5.22 -12.98 -0.03
CA LEU A 31 6.20 -12.71 -1.09
C LEU A 31 7.65 -12.76 -0.57
N GLY A 32 7.86 -13.33 0.61
CA GLY A 32 9.16 -13.27 1.31
C GLY A 32 9.40 -11.96 2.05
N THR A 33 8.45 -11.00 2.01
CA THR A 33 8.48 -9.83 2.88
C THR A 33 8.22 -10.27 4.32
N THR A 34 9.15 -9.94 5.21
CA THR A 34 9.08 -10.28 6.64
C THR A 34 9.42 -9.09 7.53
N GLN A 35 9.80 -7.96 6.93
CA GLN A 35 10.19 -6.78 7.68
C GLN A 35 9.00 -6.25 8.49
N LEU A 36 9.28 -5.94 9.76
CA LEU A 36 8.38 -5.17 10.61
C LEU A 36 8.71 -3.69 10.44
N TYR A 37 7.78 -2.95 9.85
CA TYR A 37 7.90 -1.52 9.63
C TYR A 37 7.30 -0.77 10.81
N ASN A 38 8.14 -0.01 11.52
CA ASN A 38 7.69 0.92 12.56
C ASN A 38 7.21 2.25 11.96
N ARG A 39 6.35 2.18 10.93
CA ARG A 39 5.68 3.34 10.32
C ARG A 39 4.24 2.99 9.96
N THR A 40 3.35 3.97 10.10
CA THR A 40 1.95 3.88 9.66
C THR A 40 1.73 4.84 8.49
N LEU A 41 1.31 4.30 7.35
CA LEU A 41 0.93 5.08 6.18
C LEU A 41 -0.52 5.54 6.31
N VAL A 42 -0.78 6.78 5.88
CA VAL A 42 -2.12 7.38 5.83
C VAL A 42 -2.39 7.94 4.44
N TYR A 43 -3.08 7.17 3.61
CA TYR A 43 -3.54 7.66 2.30
C TYR A 43 -4.78 8.52 2.49
N ASN A 44 -4.73 9.74 1.95
CA ASN A 44 -5.77 10.74 2.13
C ASN A 44 -5.77 11.75 0.96
N HIS A 45 -6.65 12.74 1.02
CA HIS A 45 -6.77 13.78 -0.02
C HIS A 45 -6.32 15.19 0.41
N LYS A 46 -5.88 15.37 1.66
CA LYS A 46 -5.80 16.70 2.31
C LYS A 46 -4.40 17.10 2.77
N ARG A 47 -3.57 16.16 3.19
CA ARG A 47 -2.28 16.39 3.85
C ARG A 47 -1.23 15.42 3.34
N HIS A 48 -0.03 15.93 3.11
CA HIS A 48 1.16 15.17 2.78
C HIS A 48 2.24 15.47 3.81
N GLY A 49 3.04 14.47 4.17
CA GLY A 49 4.18 14.61 5.06
C GLY A 49 4.10 13.74 6.31
N VAL A 50 5.17 13.74 7.08
CA VAL A 50 5.27 12.95 8.32
C VAL A 50 4.81 13.79 9.50
N PHE A 51 3.82 13.29 10.25
CA PHE A 51 3.26 13.97 11.42
C PHE A 51 3.35 13.06 12.66
N ARG A 52 3.70 13.65 13.80
CA ARG A 52 3.67 12.97 15.10
C ARG A 52 2.37 13.32 15.81
N LEU A 53 1.51 12.33 16.03
CA LEU A 53 0.22 12.50 16.71
C LEU A 53 0.26 11.70 18.02
N GLY A 54 0.46 12.40 19.14
CA GLY A 54 0.81 11.78 20.41
C GLY A 54 2.22 11.16 20.35
N ASN A 55 2.32 9.87 20.67
CA ASN A 55 3.59 9.13 20.64
C ASN A 55 3.80 8.31 19.34
N ARG A 56 2.90 8.46 18.35
CA ARG A 56 2.96 7.72 17.08
C ARG A 56 3.34 8.64 15.93
N GLN A 57 4.08 8.10 14.98
CA GLN A 57 4.44 8.79 13.75
C GLN A 57 3.62 8.22 12.59
N PHE A 58 3.06 9.12 11.78
CA PHE A 58 2.24 8.80 10.62
C PHE A 58 2.84 9.47 9.38
N ASP A 59 2.98 8.70 8.31
CA ASP A 59 3.37 9.18 6.99
C ASP A 59 2.11 9.40 6.16
N PHE A 60 1.67 10.66 6.09
CA PHE A 60 0.50 11.04 5.31
C PHE A 60 0.88 11.21 3.85
N ARG A 61 0.17 10.51 2.97
CA ARG A 61 0.36 10.59 1.52
C ARG A 61 -0.92 11.00 0.84
N VAL A 62 -0.86 12.10 0.10
CA VAL A 62 -1.95 12.48 -0.80
C VAL A 62 -1.97 11.51 -1.98
N LYS A 63 -3.04 10.71 -2.08
CA LYS A 63 -3.27 9.78 -3.17
C LYS A 63 -4.62 10.11 -3.80
N PRO A 64 -4.73 10.27 -5.13
CA PRO A 64 -6.00 10.62 -5.76
C PRO A 64 -7.06 9.52 -5.62
N ARG A 65 -6.64 8.27 -5.38
CA ARG A 65 -7.51 7.11 -5.20
C ARG A 65 -6.87 6.12 -4.22
N PHE A 66 -7.70 5.54 -3.37
CA PHE A 66 -7.39 4.42 -2.48
C PHE A 66 -8.70 3.70 -2.10
N PRO A 67 -8.67 2.41 -1.75
CA PRO A 67 -9.86 1.68 -1.34
C PRO A 67 -10.28 2.03 0.09
N LYS A 68 -11.53 1.71 0.45
CA LYS A 68 -12.03 1.86 1.84
C LYS A 68 -11.46 0.82 2.81
N LYS A 69 -11.03 -0.33 2.30
CA LYS A 69 -10.48 -1.45 3.06
C LYS A 69 -9.34 -2.08 2.25
N LEU A 70 -8.38 -2.65 2.95
CA LEU A 70 -7.31 -3.41 2.31
C LEU A 70 -7.87 -4.68 1.65
N SER A 71 -7.32 -5.01 0.50
CA SER A 71 -7.47 -6.33 -0.12
C SER A 71 -6.08 -6.83 -0.57
N PRO A 72 -5.90 -8.14 -0.75
CA PRO A 72 -4.64 -8.69 -1.27
C PRO A 72 -4.24 -8.04 -2.60
N GLU A 73 -5.19 -7.80 -3.51
CA GLU A 73 -4.89 -7.19 -4.82
C GLU A 73 -4.49 -5.72 -4.71
N PHE A 74 -5.11 -4.96 -3.79
CA PHE A 74 -4.67 -3.60 -3.53
C PHE A 74 -3.27 -3.58 -2.92
N LEU A 75 -3.02 -4.40 -1.90
CA LEU A 75 -1.72 -4.49 -1.25
C LEU A 75 -0.62 -4.89 -2.24
N PHE A 76 -0.91 -5.81 -3.16
CA PHE A 76 0.02 -6.19 -4.23
C PHE A 76 0.38 -5.01 -5.13
N VAL A 77 -0.62 -4.30 -5.64
CA VAL A 77 -0.40 -3.11 -6.47
C VAL A 77 0.31 -2.00 -5.71
N ASP A 78 -0.06 -1.79 -4.44
CA ASP A 78 0.53 -0.75 -3.62
C ASP A 78 1.98 -1.08 -3.22
N MET A 79 2.29 -2.34 -2.93
CA MET A 79 3.66 -2.78 -2.73
C MET A 79 4.51 -2.47 -3.97
N LEU A 80 4.02 -2.82 -5.18
CA LEU A 80 4.70 -2.49 -6.44
C LEU A 80 4.85 -0.98 -6.68
N ASN A 81 3.89 -0.18 -6.23
CA ASN A 81 3.97 1.28 -6.32
C ASN A 81 5.06 1.89 -5.42
N ASN A 82 5.44 1.21 -4.33
CA ASN A 82 6.34 1.71 -3.30
C ASN A 82 7.58 0.80 -3.11
N LEU A 83 7.94 -0.01 -4.11
CA LEU A 83 9.04 -1.00 -4.04
C LEU A 83 10.36 -0.39 -3.53
N ASP A 84 10.70 0.79 -4.02
CA ASP A 84 11.97 1.45 -3.72
C ASP A 84 12.05 1.95 -2.26
N GLU A 85 10.95 1.86 -1.49
CA GLU A 85 10.91 2.18 -0.07
C GLU A 85 10.88 0.95 0.84
N LEU A 86 10.93 -0.25 0.25
CA LEU A 86 11.00 -1.48 1.01
C LEU A 86 12.46 -1.75 1.43
N ALA A 87 12.62 -2.36 2.60
CA ALA A 87 13.92 -2.82 3.09
C ALA A 87 14.34 -4.13 2.40
N GLU A 88 13.38 -4.87 1.84
CA GLU A 88 13.61 -6.10 1.09
C GLU A 88 14.37 -5.86 -0.21
N ASP A 89 15.09 -6.89 -0.67
CA ASP A 89 15.76 -6.88 -1.98
C ASP A 89 14.72 -6.74 -3.10
N ARG A 90 14.86 -5.67 -3.88
CA ARG A 90 13.89 -5.28 -4.91
C ARG A 90 13.69 -6.35 -5.97
N ASP A 91 14.77 -6.95 -6.45
CA ASP A 91 14.71 -7.92 -7.55
C ASP A 91 14.13 -9.25 -7.06
N ALA A 92 14.48 -9.67 -5.84
CA ALA A 92 13.88 -10.83 -5.20
C ALA A 92 12.36 -10.65 -5.02
N VAL A 93 11.92 -9.49 -4.52
CA VAL A 93 10.48 -9.19 -4.37
C VAL A 93 9.78 -9.20 -5.74
N LEU A 94 10.39 -8.64 -6.79
CA LEU A 94 9.83 -8.64 -8.14
C LEU A 94 9.66 -10.06 -8.70
N VAL A 95 10.66 -10.92 -8.53
CA VAL A 95 10.57 -12.33 -8.95
C VAL A 95 9.42 -13.04 -8.25
N GLN A 96 9.32 -12.91 -6.93
CA GLN A 96 8.25 -13.52 -6.15
C GLN A 96 6.87 -12.94 -6.51
N ALA A 97 6.79 -11.63 -6.69
CA ALA A 97 5.55 -10.95 -7.06
C ALA A 97 5.06 -11.42 -8.44
N HIS A 98 5.96 -11.56 -9.41
CA HIS A 98 5.64 -12.08 -10.73
C HIS A 98 5.11 -13.52 -10.66
N SER A 99 5.81 -14.41 -9.95
CA SER A 99 5.39 -15.80 -9.78
C SER A 99 4.05 -15.95 -9.03
N LYS A 100 3.73 -15.03 -8.11
CA LYS A 100 2.47 -15.06 -7.34
C LYS A 100 1.29 -14.40 -8.04
N MET A 101 1.53 -13.50 -8.98
CA MET A 101 0.48 -12.76 -9.70
C MET A 101 -0.68 -13.65 -10.24
N PRO A 102 -0.44 -14.87 -10.77
CA PRO A 102 -1.53 -15.73 -11.27
C PRO A 102 -2.49 -16.22 -10.18
N THR A 103 -2.09 -16.23 -8.90
CA THR A 103 -2.89 -16.80 -7.81
C THR A 103 -3.95 -15.84 -7.26
N PHE A 104 -3.94 -14.57 -7.67
CA PHE A 104 -4.92 -13.58 -7.24
C PHE A 104 -6.25 -13.72 -7.98
N ASP A 105 -7.32 -13.15 -7.42
CA ASP A 105 -8.58 -12.94 -8.14
C ASP A 105 -8.32 -11.98 -9.32
N GLN A 106 -8.26 -12.53 -10.53
CA GLN A 106 -7.85 -11.79 -11.73
C GLN A 106 -8.79 -10.60 -12.07
N PRO A 107 -10.14 -10.71 -11.99
CA PRO A 107 -11.03 -9.56 -12.03
C PRO A 107 -10.68 -8.46 -11.01
N ARG A 108 -10.45 -8.81 -9.74
CA ARG A 108 -10.10 -7.83 -8.69
C ARG A 108 -8.73 -7.21 -8.92
N LEU A 109 -7.75 -7.99 -9.35
CA LEU A 109 -6.40 -7.52 -9.63
C LEU A 109 -6.41 -6.50 -10.77
N ARG A 110 -7.07 -6.82 -11.89
CA ARG A 110 -7.22 -5.86 -13.00
C ARG A 110 -7.88 -4.56 -12.56
N LYS A 111 -8.92 -4.63 -11.71
CA LYS A 111 -9.58 -3.45 -11.14
C LYS A 111 -8.63 -2.65 -10.24
N ALA A 112 -7.84 -3.32 -9.39
CA ALA A 112 -6.87 -2.68 -8.52
C ALA A 112 -5.77 -1.98 -9.34
N VAL A 113 -5.23 -2.63 -10.36
CA VAL A 113 -4.23 -2.06 -11.27
C VAL A 113 -4.79 -0.83 -11.98
N ALA A 114 -5.99 -0.93 -12.56
CA ALA A 114 -6.64 0.19 -13.25
C ALA A 114 -6.91 1.39 -12.32
N SER A 115 -7.20 1.13 -11.05
CA SER A 115 -7.59 2.16 -10.08
C SER A 115 -6.41 2.80 -9.36
N PHE A 116 -5.37 2.03 -9.04
CA PHE A 116 -4.35 2.40 -8.04
C PHE A 116 -2.91 2.30 -8.53
N ALA A 117 -2.62 1.58 -9.63
CA ALA A 117 -1.24 1.48 -10.12
C ALA A 117 -0.76 2.81 -10.71
N ASN A 118 0.44 3.23 -10.33
CA ASN A 118 1.15 4.34 -10.96
C ASN A 118 1.68 3.91 -12.35
N MET A 119 2.25 4.86 -13.10
CA MET A 119 2.72 4.58 -14.46
C MET A 119 3.85 3.54 -14.53
N ALA A 120 4.77 3.55 -13.56
CA ALA A 120 5.88 2.60 -13.49
C ALA A 120 5.36 1.17 -13.23
N THR A 121 4.48 1.00 -12.23
CA THR A 121 3.85 -0.28 -11.92
C THR A 121 2.99 -0.78 -13.08
N ARG A 122 2.27 0.09 -13.78
CA ARG A 122 1.54 -0.33 -15.01
C ARG A 122 2.47 -0.82 -16.11
N LYS A 123 3.63 -0.15 -16.29
CA LYS A 123 4.63 -0.57 -17.29
C LYS A 123 5.21 -1.94 -16.93
N LEU A 124 5.58 -2.14 -15.67
CA LEU A 124 6.07 -3.41 -15.15
C LEU A 124 5.05 -4.54 -15.38
N LEU A 125 3.80 -4.33 -14.97
CA LEU A 125 2.75 -5.35 -15.09
C LEU A 125 2.43 -5.72 -16.54
N ARG A 126 2.48 -4.75 -17.46
CA ARG A 126 2.32 -5.02 -18.90
C ARG A 126 3.41 -5.95 -19.44
N GLN A 127 4.66 -5.70 -19.04
CA GLN A 127 5.80 -6.56 -19.42
C GLN A 127 5.61 -8.00 -18.94
N TRP A 128 5.06 -8.20 -17.74
CA TRP A 128 4.76 -9.52 -17.20
C TRP A 128 3.63 -10.25 -17.94
N THR A 129 2.62 -9.52 -18.42
CA THR A 129 1.49 -10.10 -19.16
C THR A 129 1.74 -10.29 -20.65
N GLY A 130 2.90 -9.89 -21.17
CA GLY A 130 3.22 -9.95 -22.60
C GLY A 130 2.31 -9.06 -23.47
N ALA A 131 1.80 -7.96 -22.91
CA ALA A 131 0.81 -7.07 -23.53
C ALA A 131 1.32 -5.63 -23.71
#